data_AF-A0AAJ3D634-F1
#
_entry.id   AF-A0AAJ3D634-F1
#
_cell.length_a   1.000
_cell.length_b   1.000
_cell.length_c   1.000
_cell.angle_alpha   90.00
_cell.angle_beta   90.00
_cell.angle_gamma   90.00
#
_symmetry.space_group_name_H-M   'P 1'
#
loop_
_entity.id
_entity.type
_entity.pdbx_description
1 polymer ?
#
loop_
_entity_poly.entity_id
_entity_poly.type
_entity_poly.pdbx_seq_one_letter_code
_entity_poly.pdbx_strand_id
1 'polypeptide(L)'
;MGRLGLAAALGLGTVLTGQPAQAAGQDIALTYAFAEDARRIDGARSTADAVELEPGRTYRSTLPPDTKVFFRLELDDTATAYASATAVPPSGTGVSVADGVKVTVEDADGRSCDSDTATFGAPGSPHPVAAWAMREISPRRSLCDEAGTYYVTVERAAPDARGASPDPWELELGTVSEPGTQTPAGTAAPEAWDSATPAPVQGTAQRRPGGAGFARATPLGEGVWRDDIRPGQTLFYQVPVDWGRQLHATAELGSSGTDPSGYLASALTLDLYNPVRGEVDDVSLGYDGGQKSKALKPLPPVTYENRYASGQQVSAVRFAGAYYLVAHLSPKVAEDFGDGPVPLTLRVRLGGAPQSGPDYAGGTVPADVFTVGGGDGLTSGGGGEAGDETLYRLLAAGGIGTGSALVVGLGVWTVVARRRGAGLTG
;
A
#
# COMPACT_ATOMS: atom_id res chain seq x y z
N MET A 1 -9.82 73.04 51.89
CA MET A 1 -10.74 71.99 52.38
C MET A 1 -10.59 70.80 51.46
N GLY A 2 -9.90 69.76 51.92
CA GLY A 2 -9.57 68.59 51.11
C GLY A 2 -10.73 67.61 51.00
N ARG A 3 -10.81 66.94 49.85
CA ARG A 3 -11.42 65.62 49.70
C ARG A 3 -10.56 64.79 48.75
N LEU A 4 -10.00 63.70 49.29
CA LEU A 4 -9.68 62.46 48.58
C LEU A 4 -10.92 61.99 47.79
N GLY A 5 -10.87 61.22 46.72
CA GLY A 5 -9.84 60.43 46.05
C GLY A 5 -10.56 59.38 45.19
N LEU A 6 -9.93 58.84 44.15
CA LEU A 6 -9.81 57.40 43.81
C LEU A 6 -9.30 57.28 42.35
N ALA A 7 -8.29 56.44 42.18
CA ALA A 7 -7.67 56.09 40.92
C ALA A 7 -8.44 54.99 40.17
N ALA A 8 -8.36 54.99 38.84
CA ALA A 8 -8.52 53.79 38.01
C ALA A 8 -7.66 53.93 36.74
N ALA A 9 -6.60 53.12 36.66
CA ALA A 9 -5.77 52.95 35.47
C ALA A 9 -6.45 51.97 34.51
N LEU A 10 -6.71 52.38 33.27
CA LEU A 10 -7.17 51.53 32.18
C LEU A 10 -6.01 51.31 31.21
N GLY A 11 -5.52 50.06 31.18
CA GLY A 11 -4.47 49.60 30.27
C GLY A 11 -4.96 49.49 28.83
N LEU A 12 -4.07 49.86 27.91
CA LEU A 12 -4.21 49.74 26.46
C LEU A 12 -4.22 48.27 26.04
N GLY A 13 -5.36 47.79 25.51
CA GLY A 13 -5.45 46.52 24.81
C GLY A 13 -5.10 46.69 23.33
N THR A 14 -3.98 46.12 22.90
CA THR A 14 -3.60 45.98 21.49
C THR A 14 -4.42 44.85 20.86
N VAL A 15 -5.29 45.19 19.91
CA VAL A 15 -6.02 44.22 19.09
C VAL A 15 -5.08 43.70 18.01
N LEU A 16 -4.57 42.49 18.18
CA LEU A 16 -3.88 41.75 17.12
C LEU A 16 -4.94 41.22 16.14
N THR A 17 -5.02 41.81 14.96
CA THR A 17 -5.78 41.30 13.83
C THR A 17 -5.10 40.04 13.31
N GLY A 18 -5.68 38.87 13.62
CA GLY A 18 -5.21 37.59 13.10
C GLY A 18 -5.33 37.56 11.57
N GLN A 19 -4.21 37.31 10.89
CA GLN A 19 -4.23 36.99 9.47
C GLN A 19 -4.86 35.59 9.29
N PRO A 20 -5.75 35.39 8.31
CA PRO A 20 -6.27 34.06 8.02
C PRO A 20 -5.11 33.19 7.53
N ALA A 21 -4.83 32.11 8.26
CA ALA A 21 -3.96 31.05 7.80
C ALA A 21 -4.60 30.42 6.56
N GLN A 22 -3.98 30.61 5.39
CA GLN A 22 -4.38 29.92 4.18
C GLN A 22 -4.07 28.43 4.34
N ALA A 23 -5.09 27.59 4.14
CA ALA A 23 -5.00 26.13 4.18
C ALA A 23 -4.27 25.61 2.93
N ALA A 24 -2.94 25.75 2.89
CA ALA A 24 -2.11 25.22 1.80
C ALA A 24 -1.92 23.68 1.84
N GLY A 25 -2.55 22.99 2.80
CA GLY A 25 -2.38 21.54 3.01
C GLY A 25 -3.51 20.65 2.50
N GLN A 26 -4.60 21.20 1.95
CA GLN A 26 -5.81 20.42 1.63
C GLN A 26 -5.89 19.94 0.17
N ASP A 27 -5.38 20.70 -0.80
CA ASP A 27 -5.33 20.29 -2.22
C ASP A 27 -4.30 19.18 -2.49
N ILE A 28 -3.28 19.05 -1.63
CA ILE A 28 -2.22 18.04 -1.76
C ILE A 28 -2.81 16.62 -1.56
N ALA A 29 -3.86 16.48 -0.74
CA ALA A 29 -4.45 15.18 -0.40
C ALA A 29 -5.29 14.55 -1.52
N LEU A 30 -5.63 15.31 -2.57
CA LEU A 30 -6.29 14.83 -3.79
C LEU A 30 -5.30 14.54 -4.92
N THR A 31 -4.04 14.92 -4.75
CA THR A 31 -3.01 14.73 -5.77
C THR A 31 -2.20 13.48 -5.47
N TYR A 32 -2.00 12.63 -6.48
CA TYR A 32 -1.16 11.45 -6.34
C TYR A 32 0.28 11.83 -6.00
N ALA A 33 0.82 11.24 -4.93
CA ALA A 33 2.20 11.39 -4.53
C ALA A 33 3.08 10.33 -5.21
N PHE A 34 3.75 10.75 -6.29
CA PHE A 34 4.78 9.96 -6.95
C PHE A 34 5.96 9.68 -6.01
N ALA A 35 6.74 8.63 -6.29
CA ALA A 35 8.02 8.41 -5.63
C ALA A 35 8.94 9.62 -5.83
N GLU A 36 9.57 10.09 -4.75
CA GLU A 36 10.37 11.32 -4.77
C GLU A 36 11.63 11.20 -5.64
N ASP A 37 12.15 9.97 -5.74
CA ASP A 37 13.29 9.58 -6.55
C ASP A 37 12.89 9.10 -7.96
N ALA A 38 11.60 9.19 -8.33
CA ALA A 38 11.13 8.79 -9.65
C ALA A 38 11.80 9.60 -10.75
N ARG A 39 12.58 8.93 -11.60
CA ARG A 39 13.26 9.59 -12.72
C ARG A 39 12.25 9.90 -13.81
N ARG A 40 12.18 11.16 -14.25
CA ARG A 40 11.36 11.54 -15.40
C ARG A 40 11.99 11.05 -16.70
N ILE A 41 11.20 10.35 -17.52
CA ILE A 41 11.56 9.86 -18.85
C ILE A 41 10.39 10.06 -19.80
N ASP A 42 10.69 10.24 -21.09
CA ASP A 42 9.67 10.33 -22.12
C ASP A 42 9.28 8.93 -22.60
N GLY A 43 7.98 8.70 -22.76
CA GLY A 43 7.46 7.50 -23.41
C GLY A 43 7.75 7.55 -24.90
N ALA A 44 8.50 6.59 -25.42
CA ALA A 44 8.84 6.56 -26.83
C ALA A 44 7.62 6.22 -27.69
N ARG A 45 7.62 6.66 -28.95
CA ARG A 45 6.58 6.31 -29.95
C ARG A 45 6.90 5.06 -30.75
N SER A 46 8.10 4.52 -30.58
CA SER A 46 8.59 3.33 -31.26
C SER A 46 9.58 2.58 -30.37
N THR A 47 9.84 1.32 -30.70
CA THR A 47 10.85 0.50 -30.02
C THR A 47 12.28 1.01 -30.24
N ALA A 48 12.54 1.69 -31.36
CA ALA A 48 13.88 2.20 -31.69
C ALA A 48 14.35 3.32 -30.75
N ASP A 49 13.42 4.08 -30.19
CA ASP A 49 13.69 5.21 -29.30
C ASP A 49 13.36 4.90 -27.82
N ALA A 50 13.00 3.65 -27.52
CA ALA A 50 12.52 3.25 -26.19
C ALA A 50 13.61 3.41 -25.12
N VAL A 51 13.28 4.15 -24.07
CA VAL A 51 14.16 4.36 -22.91
C VAL A 51 14.13 3.11 -22.02
N GLU A 52 15.31 2.70 -21.55
CA GLU A 52 15.46 1.55 -20.66
C GLU A 52 14.88 1.81 -19.26
N LEU A 53 14.13 0.82 -18.76
CA LEU A 53 13.69 0.75 -17.37
C LEU A 53 14.61 -0.20 -16.60
N GLU A 54 15.61 0.35 -15.92
CA GLU A 54 16.47 -0.42 -15.03
C GLU A 54 15.63 -1.11 -13.92
N PRO A 55 15.81 -2.42 -13.67
CA PRO A 55 15.17 -3.13 -12.57
C PRO A 55 15.32 -2.41 -11.22
N GLY A 56 14.21 -2.31 -10.49
CA GLY A 56 14.16 -1.72 -9.15
C GLY A 56 14.23 -0.20 -9.08
N ARG A 57 14.21 0.50 -10.23
CA ARG A 57 14.01 1.94 -10.27
C ARG A 57 12.56 2.30 -10.54
N THR A 58 12.15 3.44 -9.99
CA THR A 58 10.86 4.07 -10.29
C THR A 58 11.05 5.18 -11.31
N TYR A 59 10.11 5.29 -12.24
CA TYR A 59 10.13 6.33 -13.27
C TYR A 59 8.80 7.07 -13.32
N ARG A 60 8.85 8.31 -13.81
CA ARG A 60 7.67 9.11 -14.15
C ARG A 60 7.65 9.37 -15.64
N SER A 61 6.48 9.20 -16.25
CA SER A 61 6.27 9.50 -17.67
C SER A 61 4.86 10.07 -17.90
N THR A 62 4.47 10.18 -19.16
CA THR A 62 3.14 10.65 -19.56
C THR A 62 2.53 9.65 -20.53
N LEU A 63 1.26 9.32 -20.32
CA LEU A 63 0.45 8.44 -21.16
C LEU A 63 -0.49 9.29 -22.03
N PRO A 64 -0.26 9.33 -23.36
CA PRO A 64 -1.17 9.94 -24.31
C PRO A 64 -2.55 9.26 -24.32
N PRO A 65 -3.60 9.96 -24.78
CA PRO A 65 -4.96 9.43 -24.80
C PRO A 65 -5.21 8.38 -25.91
N ASP A 66 -4.46 8.39 -27.00
CA ASP A 66 -4.79 7.67 -28.24
C ASP A 66 -3.64 6.86 -28.84
N THR A 67 -2.48 6.81 -28.19
CA THR A 67 -1.33 6.02 -28.64
C THR A 67 -0.66 5.31 -27.48
N LYS A 68 -0.14 4.11 -27.76
CA LYS A 68 0.76 3.42 -26.84
C LYS A 68 2.13 4.08 -26.80
N VAL A 69 2.77 4.03 -25.63
CA VAL A 69 4.16 4.43 -25.41
C VAL A 69 5.02 3.21 -25.11
N PHE A 70 6.29 3.27 -25.49
CA PHE A 70 7.24 2.17 -25.39
C PHE A 70 8.38 2.49 -24.42
N PHE A 71 8.74 1.48 -23.63
CA PHE A 71 9.93 1.45 -22.80
C PHE A 71 10.66 0.13 -23.01
N ARG A 72 11.96 0.10 -22.75
CA ARG A 72 12.82 -1.06 -23.00
C ARG A 72 13.19 -1.76 -21.69
N LEU A 73 13.28 -3.08 -21.73
CA LEU A 73 13.88 -3.92 -20.70
C LEU A 73 15.05 -4.70 -21.30
N GLU A 74 16.14 -4.81 -20.55
CA GLU A 74 17.25 -5.72 -20.88
C GLU A 74 17.24 -6.86 -19.88
N LEU A 75 16.92 -8.07 -20.33
CA LEU A 75 16.63 -9.21 -19.45
C LEU A 75 17.57 -10.39 -19.71
N ASP A 76 18.00 -11.05 -18.65
CA ASP A 76 18.66 -12.37 -18.70
C ASP A 76 17.64 -13.51 -18.80
N ASP A 77 18.10 -14.73 -19.10
CA ASP A 77 17.28 -15.93 -19.27
C ASP A 77 17.01 -16.72 -17.98
N THR A 78 17.27 -16.11 -16.81
CA THR A 78 17.20 -16.78 -15.50
C THR A 78 16.21 -16.15 -14.52
N ALA A 79 15.93 -14.85 -14.66
CA ALA A 79 15.05 -14.11 -13.78
C ALA A 79 13.71 -13.77 -14.46
N THR A 80 12.63 -13.91 -13.70
CA THR A 80 11.33 -13.37 -14.08
C THR A 80 11.34 -11.86 -13.86
N ALA A 81 10.87 -11.10 -14.84
CA ALA A 81 10.77 -9.65 -14.76
C ALA A 81 9.30 -9.21 -14.74
N TYR A 82 8.98 -8.31 -13.83
CA TYR A 82 7.67 -7.71 -13.66
C TYR A 82 7.77 -6.22 -13.98
N ALA A 83 6.85 -5.71 -14.79
CA ALA A 83 6.72 -4.29 -15.08
C ALA A 83 5.31 -3.83 -14.70
N SER A 84 5.22 -2.73 -13.95
CA SER A 84 3.96 -2.13 -13.53
C SER A 84 3.88 -0.67 -14.02
N ALA A 85 2.67 -0.25 -14.34
CA ALA A 85 2.36 1.15 -14.65
C ALA A 85 1.14 1.58 -13.85
N THR A 86 1.30 2.62 -13.02
CA THR A 86 0.21 3.33 -12.37
C THR A 86 -0.13 4.55 -13.21
N ALA A 87 -1.34 4.59 -13.76
CA ALA A 87 -1.83 5.72 -14.53
C ALA A 87 -2.63 6.67 -13.63
N VAL A 88 -2.30 7.96 -13.71
CA VAL A 88 -2.78 9.00 -12.80
C VAL A 88 -3.52 10.06 -13.64
N PRO A 89 -4.85 9.93 -13.79
CA PRO A 89 -5.66 10.94 -14.47
C PRO A 89 -5.65 12.26 -13.69
N PRO A 90 -5.72 13.43 -14.36
CA PRO A 90 -5.85 14.70 -13.67
C PRO A 90 -7.14 14.73 -12.85
N SER A 91 -7.09 15.28 -11.63
CA SER A 91 -8.26 15.42 -10.76
C SER A 91 -9.36 16.23 -11.44
N GLY A 92 -10.62 15.78 -11.31
CA GLY A 92 -11.78 16.45 -11.92
C GLY A 92 -11.99 16.18 -13.42
N THR A 93 -11.12 15.39 -14.05
CA THR A 93 -11.29 14.99 -15.45
C THR A 93 -12.48 14.05 -15.62
N GLY A 94 -13.27 14.25 -16.67
CA GLY A 94 -14.32 13.30 -17.06
C GLY A 94 -13.68 12.01 -17.59
N VAL A 95 -14.12 10.87 -17.06
CA VAL A 95 -13.64 9.54 -17.48
C VAL A 95 -14.82 8.61 -17.76
N SER A 96 -14.60 7.64 -18.64
CA SER A 96 -15.48 6.50 -18.85
C SER A 96 -15.21 5.42 -17.79
N VAL A 97 -16.19 4.56 -17.53
CA VAL A 97 -15.97 3.34 -16.72
C VAL A 97 -14.97 2.36 -17.37
N ALA A 98 -14.82 2.46 -18.69
CA ALA A 98 -13.88 1.65 -19.48
C ALA A 98 -12.50 2.32 -19.62
N ASP A 99 -12.37 3.59 -19.22
CA ASP A 99 -11.08 4.25 -19.18
C ASP A 99 -10.19 3.54 -18.14
N GLY A 100 -8.89 3.49 -18.45
CA GLY A 100 -7.95 2.71 -17.69
C GLY A 100 -6.58 2.65 -18.36
N VAL A 101 -5.77 1.72 -17.90
CA VAL A 101 -4.43 1.47 -18.43
C VAL A 101 -4.28 0.01 -18.80
N LYS A 102 -3.64 -0.23 -19.93
CA LYS A 102 -3.19 -1.55 -20.35
C LYS A 102 -1.66 -1.56 -20.39
N VAL A 103 -1.09 -2.61 -19.82
CA VAL A 103 0.36 -2.86 -19.82
C VAL A 103 0.60 -4.17 -20.54
N THR A 104 1.63 -4.21 -21.39
CA THR A 104 2.03 -5.43 -22.10
C THR A 104 3.54 -5.52 -22.10
N VAL A 105 4.06 -6.70 -21.82
CA VAL A 105 5.47 -7.04 -22.05
C VAL A 105 5.55 -7.82 -23.35
N GLU A 106 6.32 -7.32 -24.31
CA GLU A 106 6.52 -7.88 -25.64
C GLU A 106 8.00 -8.20 -25.86
N ASP A 107 8.31 -9.22 -26.66
CA ASP A 107 9.68 -9.49 -27.10
C ASP A 107 10.14 -8.53 -28.22
N ALA A 108 11.37 -8.72 -28.71
CA ALA A 108 11.96 -7.88 -29.75
C ALA A 108 11.19 -7.91 -31.10
N ASP A 109 10.42 -8.97 -31.36
CA ASP A 109 9.60 -9.14 -32.57
C ASP A 109 8.15 -8.66 -32.37
N GLY A 110 7.82 -8.10 -31.21
CA GLY A 110 6.48 -7.61 -30.87
C GLY A 110 5.50 -8.73 -30.47
N ARG A 111 5.98 -9.92 -30.13
CA ARG A 111 5.14 -10.99 -29.57
C ARG A 111 4.89 -10.71 -28.10
N SER A 112 3.62 -10.64 -27.71
CA SER A 112 3.22 -10.49 -26.31
C SER A 112 3.66 -11.69 -25.48
N CYS A 113 4.44 -11.41 -24.45
CA CYS A 113 4.78 -12.37 -23.38
C CYS A 113 3.63 -12.45 -22.37
N ASP A 114 3.14 -11.29 -21.96
CA ASP A 114 2.02 -11.15 -21.02
C ASP A 114 1.39 -9.76 -21.13
N SER A 115 0.15 -9.63 -20.67
CA SER A 115 -0.57 -8.35 -20.66
C SER A 115 -1.63 -8.31 -19.56
N ASP A 116 -1.86 -7.11 -19.03
CA ASP A 116 -2.92 -6.85 -18.07
C ASP A 116 -3.60 -5.53 -18.38
N THR A 117 -4.82 -5.36 -17.87
CA THR A 117 -5.63 -4.16 -18.08
C THR A 117 -6.44 -3.85 -16.83
N ALA A 118 -6.25 -2.64 -16.31
CA ALA A 118 -7.02 -2.08 -15.20
C ALA A 118 -7.90 -0.94 -15.69
N THR A 119 -9.15 -0.85 -15.22
CA THR A 119 -10.12 0.18 -15.61
C THR A 119 -10.74 0.85 -14.38
N PHE A 120 -11.31 2.04 -14.52
CA PHE A 120 -11.98 2.73 -13.41
C PHE A 120 -13.24 2.01 -12.91
N GLY A 121 -13.82 1.12 -13.72
CA GLY A 121 -14.93 0.26 -13.34
C GLY A 121 -16.16 1.02 -12.84
N ALA A 122 -16.94 0.36 -11.97
CA ALA A 122 -18.21 0.87 -11.46
C ALA A 122 -18.17 2.25 -10.76
N PRO A 123 -17.10 2.65 -10.04
CA PRO A 123 -16.96 4.02 -9.53
C PRO A 123 -17.14 5.11 -10.60
N GLY A 124 -16.61 4.86 -11.81
CA GLY A 124 -16.74 5.76 -12.95
C GLY A 124 -16.23 7.18 -12.67
N SER A 125 -15.10 7.27 -11.96
CA SER A 125 -14.48 8.53 -11.53
C SER A 125 -12.95 8.43 -11.58
N PRO A 126 -12.24 9.52 -11.89
CA PRO A 126 -10.79 9.48 -12.04
C PRO A 126 -10.10 9.21 -10.69
N HIS A 127 -9.23 8.20 -10.66
CA HIS A 127 -8.32 7.89 -9.57
C HIS A 127 -7.10 7.14 -10.10
N PRO A 128 -6.00 7.02 -9.36
CA PRO A 128 -4.87 6.21 -9.80
C PRO A 128 -5.28 4.74 -9.97
N VAL A 129 -4.99 4.15 -11.13
CA VAL A 129 -5.19 2.72 -11.44
C VAL A 129 -3.88 2.10 -11.89
N ALA A 130 -3.60 0.87 -11.47
CA ALA A 130 -2.35 0.18 -11.81
C ALA A 130 -2.61 -1.14 -12.53
N ALA A 131 -1.84 -1.39 -13.59
CA ALA A 131 -1.76 -2.68 -14.25
C ALA A 131 -0.30 -3.12 -14.35
N TRP A 132 -0.08 -4.40 -14.61
CA TRP A 132 1.25 -5.01 -14.62
C TRP A 132 1.36 -6.13 -15.65
N ALA A 133 2.55 -6.41 -16.15
CA ALA A 133 2.77 -7.57 -16.99
C ALA A 133 4.15 -8.15 -16.70
N MET A 134 4.35 -9.41 -17.09
CA MET A 134 5.60 -10.11 -16.80
C MET A 134 6.24 -10.76 -18.02
N ARG A 135 7.57 -10.87 -17.97
CA ARG A 135 8.31 -11.90 -18.69
C ARG A 135 8.58 -13.02 -17.68
N GLU A 136 7.91 -14.16 -17.83
CA GLU A 136 8.02 -15.30 -16.92
C GLU A 136 9.13 -16.25 -17.38
N ILE A 137 10.07 -16.58 -16.48
CA ILE A 137 10.99 -17.72 -16.68
C ILE A 137 10.39 -18.93 -15.97
N SER A 138 9.86 -19.88 -16.76
CA SER A 138 9.09 -21.00 -16.20
C SER A 138 9.21 -22.28 -17.01
N PRO A 139 9.32 -23.44 -16.36
CA PRO A 139 9.33 -24.73 -17.07
C PRO A 139 8.00 -25.04 -17.77
N ARG A 140 6.91 -24.30 -17.45
CA ARG A 140 5.59 -24.47 -18.07
C ARG A 140 5.35 -23.56 -19.27
N ARG A 141 6.18 -22.53 -19.46
CA ARG A 141 6.05 -21.55 -20.54
C ARG A 141 7.42 -21.27 -21.13
N SER A 142 7.64 -21.75 -22.35
CA SER A 142 8.85 -21.46 -23.13
C SER A 142 8.68 -20.25 -24.07
N LEU A 143 7.62 -19.45 -23.87
CA LEU A 143 7.44 -18.21 -24.63
C LEU A 143 8.15 -17.11 -23.84
N CYS A 144 9.01 -16.34 -24.51
CA CYS A 144 9.79 -15.26 -23.89
C CYS A 144 10.73 -15.74 -22.77
N ASP A 145 11.49 -16.82 -23.01
CA ASP A 145 12.48 -17.35 -22.07
C ASP A 145 13.94 -16.95 -22.43
N GLU A 146 14.19 -16.51 -23.66
CA GLU A 146 15.52 -16.09 -24.11
C GLU A 146 16.01 -14.78 -23.45
N ALA A 147 17.32 -14.63 -23.30
CA ALA A 147 17.95 -13.37 -22.88
C ALA A 147 17.92 -12.35 -24.03
N GLY A 148 17.76 -11.08 -23.71
CA GLY A 148 17.81 -9.99 -24.69
C GLY A 148 16.89 -8.83 -24.36
N THR A 149 16.61 -8.05 -25.41
CA THR A 149 15.77 -6.86 -25.33
C THR A 149 14.28 -7.22 -25.39
N TYR A 150 13.53 -6.70 -24.43
CA TYR A 150 12.08 -6.75 -24.36
C TYR A 150 11.52 -5.33 -24.28
N TYR A 151 10.22 -5.18 -24.51
CA TYR A 151 9.55 -3.89 -24.46
C TYR A 151 8.35 -3.93 -23.51
N VAL A 152 8.21 -2.88 -22.71
CA VAL A 152 6.98 -2.58 -21.97
C VAL A 152 6.22 -1.57 -22.80
N THR A 153 5.01 -1.93 -23.20
CA THR A 153 4.07 -0.97 -23.82
C THR A 153 2.99 -0.60 -22.84
N VAL A 154 2.67 0.69 -22.79
CA VAL A 154 1.61 1.23 -21.94
C VAL A 154 0.65 2.03 -22.82
N GLU A 155 -0.65 1.74 -22.71
CA GLU A 155 -1.71 2.40 -23.48
C GLU A 155 -2.96 2.62 -22.63
N ARG A 156 -3.87 3.50 -23.08
CA ARG A 156 -5.22 3.59 -22.52
C ARG A 156 -5.94 2.26 -22.75
N ALA A 157 -6.71 1.80 -21.76
CA ALA A 157 -7.45 0.53 -21.85
C ALA A 157 -8.52 0.54 -22.96
N ALA A 158 -9.22 1.67 -23.14
CA ALA A 158 -10.29 1.81 -24.12
C ALA A 158 -10.34 3.25 -24.70
N PRO A 159 -9.33 3.67 -25.48
CA PRO A 159 -9.19 5.05 -25.97
C PRO A 159 -10.38 5.51 -26.84
N ASP A 160 -11.03 4.57 -27.53
CA ASP A 160 -12.18 4.85 -28.41
C ASP A 160 -13.54 4.73 -27.69
N ALA A 161 -13.55 4.47 -26.38
CA ALA A 161 -14.79 4.35 -25.63
C ALA A 161 -15.54 5.69 -25.60
N ARG A 162 -16.88 5.62 -25.63
CA ARG A 162 -17.71 6.81 -25.49
C ARG A 162 -17.44 7.48 -24.14
N GLY A 163 -17.04 8.75 -24.17
CA GLY A 163 -16.72 9.51 -22.96
C GLY A 163 -15.33 9.20 -22.40
N ALA A 164 -14.45 8.58 -23.20
CA ALA A 164 -13.04 8.44 -22.85
C ALA A 164 -12.40 9.81 -22.62
N SER A 165 -11.53 9.88 -21.63
CA SER A 165 -10.79 11.09 -21.29
C SER A 165 -9.85 11.50 -22.43
N PRO A 166 -9.93 12.75 -22.94
CA PRO A 166 -9.04 13.24 -23.98
C PRO A 166 -7.68 13.70 -23.45
N ASP A 167 -7.53 13.79 -22.12
CA ASP A 167 -6.36 14.38 -21.50
C ASP A 167 -5.22 13.36 -21.38
N PRO A 168 -3.95 13.80 -21.53
CA PRO A 168 -2.82 12.96 -21.15
C PRO A 168 -2.85 12.72 -19.64
N TRP A 169 -2.41 11.54 -19.21
CA TRP A 169 -2.33 11.16 -17.80
C TRP A 169 -0.87 10.99 -17.44
N GLU A 170 -0.52 11.24 -16.20
CA GLU A 170 0.82 10.96 -15.72
C GLU A 170 0.96 9.46 -15.45
N LEU A 171 2.17 8.93 -15.58
CA LEU A 171 2.51 7.54 -15.30
C LEU A 171 3.57 7.47 -14.20
N GLU A 172 3.38 6.54 -13.27
CA GLU A 172 4.46 6.00 -12.46
C GLU A 172 4.77 4.58 -12.93
N LEU A 173 6.03 4.30 -13.25
CA LEU A 173 6.48 3.01 -13.75
C LEU A 173 7.43 2.37 -12.73
N GLY A 174 7.32 1.06 -12.54
CA GLY A 174 8.23 0.30 -11.69
C GLY A 174 8.52 -1.07 -12.27
N THR A 175 9.74 -1.55 -12.04
CA THR A 175 10.21 -2.87 -12.49
C THR A 175 10.74 -3.68 -11.32
N VAL A 176 10.45 -4.98 -11.30
CA VAL A 176 10.92 -5.92 -10.29
C VAL A 176 11.49 -7.16 -10.97
N SER A 177 12.65 -7.62 -10.51
CA SER A 177 13.30 -8.85 -10.96
C SER A 177 13.27 -9.89 -9.85
N GLU A 178 12.75 -11.07 -10.17
CA GLU A 178 12.69 -12.24 -9.30
C GLU A 178 13.57 -13.36 -9.88
N PRO A 179 14.64 -13.78 -9.17
CA PRO A 179 15.45 -14.91 -9.62
C PRO A 179 14.67 -16.22 -9.50
N GLY A 180 15.06 -17.22 -10.29
CA GLY A 180 14.59 -18.60 -10.08
C GLY A 180 14.99 -19.17 -8.71
N THR A 181 14.51 -20.37 -8.39
CA THR A 181 14.88 -21.10 -7.17
C THR A 181 16.04 -22.06 -7.41
N GLN A 182 16.85 -22.31 -6.39
CA GLN A 182 17.94 -23.31 -6.46
C GLN A 182 17.38 -24.72 -6.57
N THR A 183 16.35 -25.00 -5.77
CA THR A 183 15.59 -26.23 -5.85
C THR A 183 14.38 -25.99 -6.75
N PRO A 184 14.21 -26.75 -7.85
CA PRO A 184 12.99 -26.66 -8.64
C PRO A 184 11.78 -26.98 -7.75
N ALA A 185 10.95 -25.97 -7.49
CA ALA A 185 9.72 -26.16 -6.74
C ALA A 185 8.77 -27.07 -7.53
N GLY A 186 7.90 -27.78 -6.82
CA GLY A 186 6.77 -28.47 -7.46
C GLY A 186 5.98 -27.47 -8.29
N THR A 187 5.53 -27.86 -9.47
CA THR A 187 4.79 -26.94 -10.35
C THR A 187 3.30 -26.89 -10.02
N ALA A 188 2.82 -27.55 -8.97
CA ALA A 188 1.42 -27.52 -8.57
C ALA A 188 1.18 -26.42 -7.53
N ALA A 189 0.10 -25.65 -7.70
CA ALA A 189 -0.36 -24.75 -6.65
C ALA A 189 -1.00 -25.55 -5.50
N PRO A 190 -1.00 -25.02 -4.26
CA PRO A 190 -1.70 -25.66 -3.14
C PRO A 190 -3.21 -25.78 -3.43
N GLU A 191 -3.74 -27.00 -3.37
CA GLU A 191 -5.16 -27.25 -3.70
C GLU A 191 -6.12 -26.92 -2.54
N ALA A 192 -5.65 -26.95 -1.29
CA ALA A 192 -6.47 -26.76 -0.11
C ALA A 192 -5.86 -25.72 0.85
N TRP A 193 -6.65 -24.72 1.19
CA TRP A 193 -6.35 -23.70 2.20
C TRP A 193 -7.64 -23.25 2.89
N ASP A 194 -7.52 -22.64 4.06
CA ASP A 194 -8.67 -22.15 4.81
C ASP A 194 -9.29 -20.93 4.13
N SER A 195 -10.35 -21.18 3.37
CA SER A 195 -11.12 -20.18 2.64
C SER A 195 -12.30 -19.63 3.45
N ALA A 196 -12.40 -19.96 4.73
CA ALA A 196 -13.41 -19.35 5.59
C ALA A 196 -13.09 -17.87 5.80
N THR A 197 -14.10 -17.00 5.64
CA THR A 197 -13.97 -15.60 6.04
C THR A 197 -13.85 -15.53 7.56
N PRO A 198 -12.74 -15.01 8.11
CA PRO A 198 -12.57 -14.92 9.54
C PRO A 198 -13.53 -13.89 10.13
N ALA A 199 -13.82 -14.04 11.42
CA ALA A 199 -14.55 -13.01 12.15
C ALA A 199 -13.79 -11.66 12.07
N PRO A 200 -14.50 -10.54 11.85
CA PRO A 200 -13.90 -9.22 11.81
C PRO A 200 -13.12 -8.91 13.08
N VAL A 201 -11.96 -8.27 12.93
CA VAL A 201 -11.12 -7.83 14.06
C VAL A 201 -11.92 -6.90 14.95
N GLN A 202 -11.99 -7.22 16.25
CA GLN A 202 -12.66 -6.40 17.25
C GLN A 202 -11.64 -5.46 17.93
N GLY A 203 -12.10 -4.33 18.44
CA GLY A 203 -11.26 -3.39 19.19
C GLY A 203 -11.55 -1.93 18.86
N THR A 204 -10.89 -1.04 19.60
CA THR A 204 -10.98 0.41 19.40
C THR A 204 -10.20 0.82 18.15
N ALA A 205 -10.87 1.55 17.25
CA ALA A 205 -10.23 2.06 16.04
C ALA A 205 -9.16 3.10 16.37
N GLN A 206 -7.95 2.92 15.84
CA GLN A 206 -6.84 3.86 15.98
C GLN A 206 -6.77 4.77 14.75
N ARG A 207 -6.63 6.08 14.96
CA ARG A 207 -6.48 7.03 13.86
C ARG A 207 -5.17 6.80 13.13
N ARG A 208 -5.24 6.67 11.81
CA ARG A 208 -4.09 6.45 10.93
C ARG A 208 -4.36 7.08 9.55
N PRO A 209 -3.78 8.25 9.27
CA PRO A 209 -3.94 8.91 7.97
C PRO A 209 -3.37 8.06 6.82
N GLY A 210 -4.11 7.91 5.74
CA GLY A 210 -3.67 7.24 4.53
C GLY A 210 -2.66 8.07 3.73
N GLY A 211 -1.83 7.36 2.97
CA GLY A 211 -0.90 7.94 2.02
C GLY A 211 -1.60 8.43 0.75
N ALA A 212 -0.87 9.20 -0.07
CA ALA A 212 -1.38 9.74 -1.33
C ALA A 212 -0.84 9.02 -2.58
N GLY A 213 -0.11 7.91 -2.44
CA GLY A 213 0.41 7.10 -3.54
C GLY A 213 1.14 5.86 -3.04
N PHE A 214 1.57 4.97 -3.94
CA PHE A 214 2.24 3.70 -3.55
C PHE A 214 3.53 3.97 -2.76
N ALA A 215 4.37 4.90 -3.21
CA ALA A 215 5.62 5.27 -2.53
C ALA A 215 5.40 5.98 -1.18
N ARG A 216 4.19 6.52 -0.95
CA ARG A 216 3.81 7.21 0.29
C ARG A 216 2.75 6.46 1.07
N ALA A 217 2.53 5.17 0.78
CA ALA A 217 1.51 4.37 1.42
C ALA A 217 1.76 4.24 2.92
N THR A 218 0.72 4.45 3.73
CA THR A 218 0.85 4.41 5.19
C THR A 218 0.91 2.95 5.68
N PRO A 219 1.92 2.55 6.47
CA PRO A 219 2.00 1.19 6.99
C PRO A 219 0.86 0.89 7.99
N LEU A 220 0.24 -0.27 7.81
CA LEU A 220 -0.78 -0.84 8.68
C LEU A 220 -0.35 -2.23 9.15
N GLY A 221 -0.45 -2.47 10.46
CA GLY A 221 -0.37 -3.82 11.03
C GLY A 221 -1.76 -4.45 11.20
N GLU A 222 -1.81 -5.61 11.86
CA GLU A 222 -3.08 -6.17 12.34
C GLU A 222 -3.77 -5.19 13.32
N GLY A 223 -5.07 -4.97 13.14
CA GLY A 223 -5.85 -4.06 13.99
C GLY A 223 -7.06 -3.43 13.32
N VAL A 224 -7.59 -2.41 13.97
CA VAL A 224 -8.71 -1.58 13.50
C VAL A 224 -8.17 -0.15 13.31
N TRP A 225 -8.15 0.31 12.07
CA TRP A 225 -7.57 1.58 11.66
C TRP A 225 -8.65 2.51 11.14
N ARG A 226 -8.61 3.78 11.54
CA ARG A 226 -9.60 4.78 11.12
C ARG A 226 -8.94 5.97 10.46
N ASP A 227 -9.58 6.44 9.41
CA ASP A 227 -9.30 7.71 8.75
C ASP A 227 -10.62 8.44 8.42
N ASP A 228 -10.50 9.66 7.91
CA ASP A 228 -11.61 10.49 7.47
C ASP A 228 -11.40 10.83 5.97
N ILE A 229 -12.01 10.05 5.08
CA ILE A 229 -11.85 10.13 3.62
C ILE A 229 -12.86 11.12 3.02
N ARG A 230 -12.44 11.93 2.04
CA ARG A 230 -13.34 12.88 1.34
C ARG A 230 -13.80 12.37 -0.02
N PRO A 231 -14.97 12.79 -0.52
CA PRO A 231 -15.39 12.49 -1.88
C PRO A 231 -14.29 12.86 -2.91
N GLY A 232 -13.99 11.94 -3.82
CA GLY A 232 -12.91 12.06 -4.82
C GLY A 232 -11.51 11.73 -4.31
N GLN A 233 -11.33 11.45 -3.02
CA GLN A 233 -10.03 11.14 -2.45
C GLN A 233 -9.68 9.66 -2.62
N THR A 234 -8.40 9.38 -2.86
CA THR A 234 -7.81 8.04 -2.81
C THR A 234 -6.76 7.96 -1.71
N LEU A 235 -6.88 6.97 -0.83
CA LEU A 235 -5.98 6.73 0.29
C LEU A 235 -5.21 5.42 0.08
N PHE A 236 -3.90 5.47 0.29
CA PHE A 236 -2.98 4.34 0.12
C PHE A 236 -2.46 3.85 1.46
N TYR A 237 -2.61 2.55 1.71
CA TYR A 237 -2.07 1.88 2.88
C TYR A 237 -1.25 0.68 2.43
N GLN A 238 -0.23 0.31 3.20
CA GLN A 238 0.59 -0.87 2.95
C GLN A 238 0.56 -1.81 4.17
N VAL A 239 0.35 -3.10 3.94
CA VAL A 239 0.35 -4.15 4.95
C VAL A 239 1.52 -5.09 4.65
N PRO A 240 2.49 -5.24 5.56
CA PRO A 240 3.54 -6.24 5.40
C PRO A 240 2.96 -7.64 5.59
N VAL A 241 3.09 -8.49 4.58
CA VAL A 241 2.61 -9.88 4.60
C VAL A 241 3.79 -10.81 4.31
N ASP A 242 4.11 -11.65 5.29
CA ASP A 242 5.21 -12.62 5.17
C ASP A 242 4.77 -13.89 4.43
N TRP A 243 5.73 -14.71 4.01
CA TRP A 243 5.47 -16.05 3.50
C TRP A 243 4.66 -16.87 4.51
N GLY A 244 3.69 -17.64 4.03
CA GLY A 244 2.76 -18.43 4.83
C GLY A 244 1.67 -17.63 5.57
N ARG A 245 1.71 -16.30 5.52
CA ARG A 245 0.68 -15.44 6.10
C ARG A 245 -0.46 -15.23 5.12
N GLN A 246 -1.64 -14.94 5.67
CA GLN A 246 -2.87 -14.72 4.91
C GLN A 246 -3.46 -13.36 5.28
N LEU A 247 -3.63 -12.47 4.31
CA LEU A 247 -4.22 -11.16 4.54
C LEU A 247 -5.74 -11.22 4.47
N HIS A 248 -6.40 -10.65 5.47
CA HIS A 248 -7.82 -10.38 5.47
C HIS A 248 -8.05 -8.91 5.75
N ALA A 249 -8.85 -8.24 4.92
CA ALA A 249 -9.20 -6.84 5.11
C ALA A 249 -10.71 -6.61 4.96
N THR A 250 -11.24 -5.70 5.76
CA THR A 250 -12.62 -5.21 5.67
C THR A 250 -12.59 -3.69 5.65
N ALA A 251 -13.29 -3.09 4.68
CA ALA A 251 -13.58 -1.66 4.68
C ALA A 251 -14.95 -1.39 5.28
N GLU A 252 -15.04 -0.32 6.08
CA GLU A 252 -16.28 0.20 6.62
C GLU A 252 -16.36 1.70 6.34
N LEU A 253 -17.52 2.15 5.88
CA LEU A 253 -17.83 3.56 5.71
C LEU A 253 -18.85 3.95 6.79
N GLY A 254 -18.54 4.98 7.58
CA GLY A 254 -19.38 5.48 8.68
C GLY A 254 -20.62 6.21 8.17
N SER A 255 -21.57 6.49 9.07
CA SER A 255 -22.76 7.28 8.73
C SER A 255 -22.43 8.77 8.56
N SER A 256 -23.15 9.43 7.64
CA SER A 256 -22.94 10.86 7.31
C SER A 256 -23.64 11.85 8.25
N GLY A 257 -24.49 11.37 9.17
CA GLY A 257 -25.20 12.20 10.17
C GLY A 257 -26.29 13.12 9.58
N THR A 258 -26.49 13.09 8.27
CA THR A 258 -27.53 13.78 7.52
C THR A 258 -28.71 12.84 7.24
N ASP A 259 -29.94 13.38 7.14
CA ASP A 259 -31.10 12.60 6.64
C ASP A 259 -30.85 12.28 5.17
N PRO A 260 -30.54 11.02 4.81
CA PRO A 260 -30.06 10.72 3.47
C PRO A 260 -31.22 10.59 2.48
N SER A 261 -31.05 11.15 1.30
CA SER A 261 -31.94 10.92 0.16
C SER A 261 -31.15 10.36 -1.02
N GLY A 262 -30.91 9.04 -1.05
CA GLY A 262 -30.21 8.43 -2.18
C GLY A 262 -29.59 7.08 -1.89
N TYR A 263 -29.13 6.43 -2.95
CA TYR A 263 -28.30 5.22 -2.88
C TYR A 263 -27.28 5.25 -4.01
N LEU A 264 -26.01 5.16 -3.66
CA LEU A 264 -24.91 5.01 -4.60
C LEU A 264 -24.44 3.56 -4.56
N ALA A 265 -24.47 2.88 -5.71
CA ALA A 265 -24.12 1.46 -5.79
C ALA A 265 -22.61 1.18 -5.58
N SER A 266 -21.75 2.14 -5.96
CA SER A 266 -20.29 2.04 -5.86
C SER A 266 -19.72 3.33 -5.28
N ALA A 267 -19.95 3.54 -3.99
CA ALA A 267 -19.50 4.73 -3.29
C ALA A 267 -18.03 4.64 -2.88
N LEU A 268 -17.60 3.50 -2.34
CA LEU A 268 -16.21 3.25 -1.93
C LEU A 268 -15.70 1.99 -2.64
N THR A 269 -14.54 2.07 -3.29
CA THR A 269 -13.77 0.87 -3.66
C THR A 269 -12.61 0.68 -2.72
N LEU A 270 -12.29 -0.59 -2.48
CA LEU A 270 -11.08 -1.03 -1.83
C LEU A 270 -10.39 -2.04 -2.75
N ASP A 271 -9.30 -1.62 -3.35
CA ASP A 271 -8.46 -2.44 -4.22
C ASP A 271 -7.28 -2.99 -3.43
N LEU A 272 -6.98 -4.28 -3.61
CA LEU A 272 -5.80 -4.93 -3.05
C LEU A 272 -4.76 -5.17 -4.15
N TYR A 273 -3.58 -4.59 -4.00
CA TYR A 273 -2.44 -4.83 -4.87
C TYR A 273 -1.35 -5.62 -4.16
N ASN A 274 -0.64 -6.47 -4.90
CA ASN A 274 0.53 -7.20 -4.41
C ASN A 274 1.82 -6.34 -4.47
N PRO A 275 2.97 -6.84 -3.98
CA PRO A 275 4.24 -6.11 -3.96
C PRO A 275 4.75 -5.59 -5.32
N VAL A 276 4.35 -6.23 -6.43
CA VAL A 276 4.70 -5.79 -7.80
C VAL A 276 3.58 -4.96 -8.44
N ARG A 277 2.64 -4.45 -7.63
CA ARG A 277 1.48 -3.62 -8.03
C ARG A 277 0.51 -4.32 -8.99
N GLY A 278 0.47 -5.65 -8.97
CA GLY A 278 -0.59 -6.42 -9.61
C GLY A 278 -1.84 -6.50 -8.73
N GLU A 279 -3.01 -6.30 -9.33
CA GLU A 279 -4.29 -6.42 -8.63
C GLU A 279 -4.53 -7.87 -8.17
N VAL A 280 -5.00 -8.02 -6.93
CA VAL A 280 -5.28 -9.31 -6.29
C VAL A 280 -6.79 -9.53 -6.17
N ASP A 281 -7.51 -8.54 -5.63
CA ASP A 281 -8.95 -8.54 -5.44
C ASP A 281 -9.43 -7.10 -5.22
N ASP A 282 -10.69 -6.85 -5.54
CA ASP A 282 -11.36 -5.59 -5.29
C ASP A 282 -12.69 -5.82 -4.58
N VAL A 283 -13.14 -4.81 -3.83
CA VAL A 283 -14.53 -4.72 -3.40
C VAL A 283 -15.09 -3.31 -3.55
N SER A 284 -16.28 -3.24 -4.15
CA SER A 284 -17.10 -2.03 -4.16
C SER A 284 -18.20 -2.08 -3.09
N LEU A 285 -18.34 -1.00 -2.33
CA LEU A 285 -19.38 -0.78 -1.33
C LEU A 285 -20.39 0.25 -1.83
N GLY A 286 -21.67 -0.08 -1.77
CA GLY A 286 -22.74 0.89 -1.93
C GLY A 286 -22.98 1.69 -0.64
N TYR A 287 -23.55 2.89 -0.76
CA TYR A 287 -23.76 3.81 0.36
C TYR A 287 -25.12 4.52 0.25
N ASP A 288 -25.81 4.59 1.39
CA ASP A 288 -27.12 5.26 1.57
C ASP A 288 -27.06 6.27 2.73
N GLY A 289 -25.87 6.74 3.12
CA GLY A 289 -25.66 7.60 4.29
C GLY A 289 -25.59 6.86 5.63
N GLY A 290 -25.99 5.59 5.66
CA GLY A 290 -25.83 4.70 6.81
C GLY A 290 -24.46 4.02 6.86
N GLN A 291 -24.12 3.43 8.01
CA GLN A 291 -22.88 2.65 8.12
C GLN A 291 -22.94 1.41 7.21
N LYS A 292 -21.87 1.18 6.43
CA LYS A 292 -21.73 0.04 5.51
C LYS A 292 -20.38 -0.63 5.70
N SER A 293 -20.31 -1.93 5.45
CA SER A 293 -19.05 -2.67 5.47
C SER A 293 -19.03 -3.78 4.43
N LYS A 294 -17.83 -4.11 3.96
CA LYS A 294 -17.59 -5.25 3.05
C LYS A 294 -16.15 -5.74 3.21
N ALA A 295 -16.00 -7.05 3.24
CA ALA A 295 -14.71 -7.72 3.32
C ALA A 295 -14.24 -8.10 1.92
N LEU A 296 -12.92 -8.04 1.70
CA LEU A 296 -12.29 -8.71 0.56
C LEU A 296 -12.62 -10.20 0.59
N LYS A 297 -12.57 -10.85 -0.58
CA LYS A 297 -12.72 -12.31 -0.63
C LYS A 297 -11.59 -12.95 0.18
N PRO A 298 -11.82 -14.10 0.84
CA PRO A 298 -10.73 -14.87 1.42
C PRO A 298 -9.68 -15.17 0.34
N LEU A 299 -8.41 -14.96 0.66
CA LEU A 299 -7.26 -15.18 -0.21
C LEU A 299 -6.40 -16.30 0.35
N PRO A 300 -5.65 -17.07 -0.46
CA PRO A 300 -4.75 -18.09 0.06
C PRO A 300 -3.62 -17.48 0.92
N PRO A 301 -2.93 -18.29 1.74
CA PRO A 301 -1.65 -17.89 2.29
C PRO A 301 -0.65 -17.54 1.17
N VAL A 302 0.24 -16.59 1.45
CA VAL A 302 1.33 -16.20 0.56
C VAL A 302 2.31 -17.35 0.40
N THR A 303 2.40 -17.92 -0.80
CA THR A 303 3.33 -19.02 -1.10
C THR A 303 3.91 -18.85 -2.49
N TYR A 304 5.14 -19.33 -2.72
CA TYR A 304 5.79 -19.25 -4.03
C TYR A 304 4.96 -19.99 -5.09
N GLU A 305 4.42 -21.15 -4.72
CA GLU A 305 3.70 -22.10 -5.57
C GLU A 305 2.37 -21.54 -6.10
N ASN A 306 1.81 -20.52 -5.47
CA ASN A 306 0.59 -19.84 -5.94
C ASN A 306 0.71 -19.40 -7.40
N ARG A 307 1.92 -19.08 -7.90
CA ARG A 307 2.18 -18.72 -9.30
C ARG A 307 1.66 -19.73 -10.32
N TYR A 308 1.56 -21.00 -9.93
CA TYR A 308 1.10 -22.08 -10.79
C TYR A 308 -0.41 -22.32 -10.74
N ALA A 309 -1.15 -21.51 -9.98
CA ALA A 309 -2.60 -21.59 -9.91
C ALA A 309 -3.22 -21.08 -11.20
N SER A 310 -4.34 -21.69 -11.61
CA SER A 310 -5.11 -21.23 -12.77
C SER A 310 -5.91 -19.96 -12.49
N GLY A 311 -6.28 -19.71 -11.23
CA GLY A 311 -7.02 -18.52 -10.82
C GLY A 311 -6.09 -17.33 -10.61
N GLN A 312 -6.37 -16.21 -11.27
CA GLN A 312 -5.57 -14.98 -11.19
C GLN A 312 -5.46 -14.46 -9.75
N GLN A 313 -6.55 -14.47 -8.98
CA GLN A 313 -6.53 -14.01 -7.58
C GLN A 313 -5.59 -14.86 -6.71
N VAL A 314 -5.57 -16.18 -6.92
CA VAL A 314 -4.66 -17.08 -6.19
C VAL A 314 -3.21 -16.83 -6.64
N SER A 315 -2.98 -16.76 -7.96
CA SER A 315 -1.66 -16.51 -8.53
C SER A 315 -1.08 -15.16 -8.13
N ALA A 316 -1.90 -14.12 -7.94
CA ALA A 316 -1.45 -12.80 -7.54
C ALA A 316 -0.88 -12.77 -6.10
N VAL A 317 -1.23 -13.74 -5.25
CA VAL A 317 -0.76 -13.86 -3.85
C VAL A 317 0.51 -14.73 -3.77
N ARG A 318 1.43 -14.53 -4.73
CA ARG A 318 2.67 -15.32 -4.87
C ARG A 318 3.92 -14.69 -4.25
N PHE A 319 3.78 -13.53 -3.63
CA PHE A 319 4.88 -12.70 -3.13
C PHE A 319 4.68 -12.37 -1.67
N ALA A 320 5.69 -12.55 -0.81
CA ALA A 320 5.74 -11.82 0.45
C ALA A 320 6.12 -10.35 0.19
N GLY A 321 5.92 -9.48 1.18
CA GLY A 321 6.27 -8.05 1.08
C GLY A 321 5.10 -7.13 1.35
N ALA A 322 5.14 -5.93 0.77
CA ALA A 322 4.11 -4.90 0.95
C ALA A 322 2.90 -5.16 0.05
N TYR A 323 1.77 -5.53 0.65
CA TYR A 323 0.47 -5.53 -0.02
C TYR A 323 -0.20 -4.18 0.19
N TYR A 324 -0.82 -3.62 -0.84
CA TYR A 324 -1.41 -2.29 -0.77
C TYR A 324 -2.93 -2.34 -0.74
N LEU A 325 -3.52 -1.67 0.24
CA LEU A 325 -4.95 -1.40 0.32
C LEU A 325 -5.18 0.02 -0.19
N VAL A 326 -5.85 0.17 -1.32
CA VAL A 326 -6.13 1.45 -1.96
C VAL A 326 -7.63 1.73 -1.86
N ALA A 327 -8.00 2.74 -1.08
CA ALA A 327 -9.40 3.10 -0.84
C ALA A 327 -9.76 4.36 -1.63
N HIS A 328 -10.71 4.28 -2.55
CA HIS A 328 -11.20 5.43 -3.32
C HIS A 328 -12.67 5.71 -3.01
N LEU A 329 -12.96 6.93 -2.52
CA LEU A 329 -14.32 7.39 -2.32
C LEU A 329 -14.78 8.15 -3.57
N SER A 330 -15.84 7.69 -4.22
CA SER A 330 -16.40 8.32 -5.42
C SER A 330 -16.77 9.78 -5.14
N PRO A 331 -16.46 10.72 -6.05
CA PRO A 331 -16.88 12.11 -5.91
C PRO A 331 -18.40 12.27 -5.90
N LYS A 332 -19.17 11.31 -6.44
CA LYS A 332 -20.64 11.32 -6.42
C LYS A 332 -21.22 11.27 -5.00
N VAL A 333 -20.43 10.83 -4.01
CA VAL A 333 -20.85 10.89 -2.59
C VAL A 333 -21.13 12.33 -2.17
N ALA A 334 -20.43 13.32 -2.74
CA ALA A 334 -20.68 14.72 -2.47
C ALA A 334 -22.08 15.19 -2.90
N GLU A 335 -22.62 14.62 -3.99
CA GLU A 335 -23.89 15.05 -4.59
C GLU A 335 -25.07 14.78 -3.65
N ASP A 336 -25.10 13.59 -3.03
CA ASP A 336 -26.23 13.14 -2.20
C ASP A 336 -25.96 13.21 -0.69
N PHE A 337 -24.69 13.18 -0.27
CA PHE A 337 -24.30 13.06 1.15
C PHE A 337 -23.38 14.20 1.63
N GLY A 338 -22.99 15.12 0.74
CA GLY A 338 -22.20 16.32 1.03
C GLY A 338 -20.69 16.14 0.90
N ASP A 339 -19.97 17.27 0.78
CA ASP A 339 -18.50 17.32 0.57
C ASP A 339 -17.67 17.01 1.84
N GLY A 340 -18.34 16.74 2.95
CA GLY A 340 -17.70 16.49 4.24
C GLY A 340 -16.88 15.19 4.23
N PRO A 341 -15.87 15.08 5.10
CA PRO A 341 -15.17 13.81 5.28
C PRO A 341 -16.12 12.74 5.85
N VAL A 342 -16.01 11.53 5.32
CA VAL A 342 -16.74 10.35 5.77
C VAL A 342 -15.77 9.44 6.53
N PRO A 343 -16.13 8.92 7.72
CA PRO A 343 -15.26 8.01 8.45
C PRO A 343 -14.99 6.72 7.67
N LEU A 344 -13.73 6.44 7.35
CA LEU A 344 -13.27 5.17 6.81
C LEU A 344 -12.66 4.33 7.93
N THR A 345 -13.06 3.08 8.06
CA THR A 345 -12.40 2.11 8.96
C THR A 345 -11.90 0.92 8.16
N LEU A 346 -10.62 0.58 8.31
CA LEU A 346 -10.01 -0.62 7.78
C LEU A 346 -9.72 -1.59 8.93
N ARG A 347 -10.29 -2.79 8.86
CA ARG A 347 -9.94 -3.89 9.77
C ARG A 347 -8.99 -4.81 9.04
N VAL A 348 -7.77 -4.95 9.57
CA VAL A 348 -6.71 -5.76 8.98
C VAL A 348 -6.40 -6.92 9.92
N ARG A 349 -6.38 -8.14 9.39
CA ARG A 349 -5.99 -9.35 10.11
C ARG A 349 -4.99 -10.15 9.29
N LEU A 350 -4.00 -10.71 9.98
CA LEU A 350 -3.06 -11.65 9.37
C LEU A 350 -3.27 -13.05 9.95
N GLY A 351 -3.77 -13.96 9.13
CA GLY A 351 -3.84 -15.40 9.41
C GLY A 351 -2.55 -16.12 9.05
N GLY A 352 -2.53 -17.43 9.26
CA GLY A 352 -1.37 -18.29 8.96
C GLY A 352 -0.21 -18.11 9.95
N ALA A 353 0.91 -18.78 9.67
CA ALA A 353 2.16 -18.66 10.41
C ALA A 353 3.27 -18.22 9.44
N PRO A 354 4.22 -17.38 9.85
CA PRO A 354 5.36 -17.06 9.01
C PRO A 354 6.10 -18.34 8.62
N GLN A 355 6.47 -18.44 7.35
CA GLN A 355 7.23 -19.53 6.78
C GLN A 355 8.52 -18.99 6.17
N SER A 356 9.49 -19.87 5.94
CA SER A 356 10.65 -19.51 5.13
C SER A 356 10.19 -19.20 3.70
N GLY A 357 10.77 -18.15 3.12
CA GLY A 357 10.61 -17.87 1.71
C GLY A 357 11.26 -18.93 0.81
N PRO A 358 11.06 -18.82 -0.51
CA PRO A 358 11.70 -19.68 -1.49
C PRO A 358 13.23 -19.56 -1.44
N ASP A 359 13.92 -20.64 -1.80
CA ASP A 359 15.37 -20.71 -1.90
C ASP A 359 15.87 -20.07 -3.20
N TYR A 360 15.69 -18.75 -3.33
CA TYR A 360 16.13 -17.99 -4.50
C TYR A 360 17.61 -18.27 -4.85
N ALA A 361 17.88 -18.48 -6.14
CA ALA A 361 19.22 -18.70 -6.69
C ALA A 361 20.04 -17.41 -6.83
N GLY A 362 19.44 -16.26 -6.54
CA GLY A 362 20.06 -14.95 -6.56
C GLY A 362 19.31 -13.95 -5.66
N GLY A 363 19.66 -12.67 -5.76
CA GLY A 363 18.92 -11.59 -5.10
C GLY A 363 17.77 -11.08 -5.96
N THR A 364 16.68 -10.65 -5.33
CA THR A 364 15.63 -9.87 -6.00
C THR A 364 16.13 -8.47 -6.29
N VAL A 365 15.53 -7.81 -7.30
CA VAL A 365 15.76 -6.38 -7.56
C VAL A 365 14.41 -5.67 -7.62
N PRO A 366 14.11 -4.69 -6.74
CA PRO A 366 14.91 -4.21 -5.63
C PRO A 366 15.26 -5.32 -4.63
N ALA A 367 16.36 -5.11 -3.89
CA ALA A 367 16.70 -5.98 -2.77
C ALA A 367 15.53 -5.99 -1.77
N ASP A 368 15.25 -7.16 -1.19
CA ASP A 368 14.26 -7.33 -0.12
C ASP A 368 12.80 -6.99 -0.49
N VAL A 369 12.48 -6.77 -1.78
CA VAL A 369 11.09 -6.49 -2.24
C VAL A 369 10.10 -7.60 -1.87
N PHE A 370 10.58 -8.85 -1.72
CA PHE A 370 9.78 -10.00 -1.29
C PHE A 370 10.04 -10.46 0.14
N THR A 371 10.42 -9.53 1.02
CA THR A 371 10.57 -9.79 2.46
C THR A 371 9.82 -8.74 3.28
N VAL A 372 9.46 -9.08 4.52
CA VAL A 372 8.89 -8.11 5.46
C VAL A 372 10.01 -7.27 6.06
N GLY A 373 10.03 -5.97 5.74
CA GLY A 373 11.03 -5.01 6.23
C GLY A 373 11.91 -4.37 5.14
N GLY A 374 11.86 -4.86 3.90
CA GLY A 374 12.60 -4.29 2.76
C GLY A 374 12.07 -2.95 2.22
N GLY A 375 11.06 -2.35 2.87
CA GLY A 375 10.43 -1.09 2.44
C GLY A 375 11.16 0.18 2.87
N ASP A 376 12.27 0.08 3.61
CA ASP A 376 12.98 1.24 4.18
C ASP A 376 13.96 1.92 3.20
N GLY A 377 13.47 2.20 1.99
CA GLY A 377 14.15 2.99 0.96
C GLY A 377 13.81 4.48 0.97
N LEU A 378 13.18 5.03 2.02
CA LEU A 378 12.91 6.47 2.15
C LEU A 378 13.58 7.02 3.40
N THR A 379 14.76 7.60 3.17
CA THR A 379 15.54 8.37 4.14
C THR A 379 14.68 9.44 4.83
N SER A 380 14.60 9.34 6.16
CA SER A 380 14.11 10.40 7.03
C SER A 380 15.05 11.61 6.98
N GLY A 381 14.66 12.65 6.25
CA GLY A 381 15.27 13.97 6.38
C GLY A 381 14.69 14.69 7.60
N GLY A 382 15.40 14.69 8.74
CA GLY A 382 15.06 15.61 9.85
C GLY A 382 15.56 15.24 11.25
N GLY A 383 16.88 15.17 11.42
CA GLY A 383 17.67 15.48 12.63
C GLY A 383 17.13 15.20 14.05
N GLY A 384 17.85 14.34 14.79
CA GLY A 384 17.92 14.42 16.26
C GLY A 384 18.11 13.09 16.97
N GLU A 385 19.30 12.90 17.52
CA GLU A 385 19.70 11.92 18.55
C GLU A 385 19.89 10.46 18.10
N ALA A 386 21.19 10.11 18.01
CA ALA A 386 21.69 8.76 17.96
C ALA A 386 21.31 8.00 19.24
N GLY A 387 20.71 6.82 19.06
CA GLY A 387 20.69 5.79 20.09
C GLY A 387 19.36 5.09 20.20
N ASP A 388 19.00 4.22 19.25
CA ASP A 388 17.94 3.23 19.51
C ASP A 388 18.04 1.94 18.69
N GLU A 389 19.26 1.43 18.44
CA GLU A 389 19.45 0.08 17.89
C GLU A 389 19.80 -0.94 19.00
N THR A 390 20.11 -0.45 20.21
CA THR A 390 20.49 -1.29 21.36
C THR A 390 19.31 -1.66 22.26
N LEU A 391 18.18 -0.95 22.17
CA LEU A 391 17.04 -1.15 23.07
C LEU A 391 16.18 -2.36 22.70
N TYR A 392 16.07 -2.70 21.40
CA TYR A 392 15.32 -3.86 20.95
C TYR A 392 16.04 -5.21 21.22
N ARG A 393 17.38 -5.22 21.31
CA ARG A 393 18.15 -6.41 21.73
C ARG A 393 18.16 -6.63 23.25
N LEU A 394 17.84 -5.62 24.06
CA LEU A 394 17.80 -5.73 25.52
C LEU A 394 16.44 -6.20 26.07
N LEU A 395 15.36 -6.06 25.30
CA LEU A 395 14.02 -6.52 25.72
C LEU A 395 13.79 -8.04 25.54
N ALA A 396 14.66 -8.74 24.80
CA ALA A 396 14.59 -10.19 24.63
C ALA A 396 15.47 -11.00 25.61
N ALA A 397 16.30 -10.35 26.44
CA ALA A 397 17.18 -11.02 27.42
C ALA A 397 16.94 -10.61 28.89
N GLY A 398 15.88 -9.84 29.17
CA GLY A 398 15.59 -9.27 30.50
C GLY A 398 14.45 -9.93 31.29
N GLY A 399 14.03 -11.15 30.95
CA GLY A 399 12.82 -11.79 31.52
C GLY A 399 13.02 -12.79 32.66
N ILE A 400 14.24 -13.29 32.89
CA ILE A 400 14.52 -14.35 33.89
C ILE A 400 15.83 -14.04 34.62
N GLY A 401 15.88 -12.99 35.42
CA GLY A 401 17.09 -12.69 36.21
C GLY A 401 16.86 -11.85 37.46
N THR A 402 15.91 -10.91 37.41
CA THR A 402 15.61 -10.01 38.53
C THR A 402 14.78 -10.66 39.63
N GLY A 403 13.95 -11.67 39.31
CA GLY A 403 13.16 -12.41 40.31
C GLY A 403 14.02 -13.23 41.28
N SER A 404 15.05 -13.91 40.77
CA SER A 404 15.92 -14.79 41.57
C SER A 404 16.83 -14.01 42.52
N ALA A 405 17.32 -12.85 42.10
CA ALA A 405 18.17 -11.99 42.93
C ALA A 405 17.42 -11.40 44.12
N LEU A 406 16.13 -11.07 43.96
CA LEU A 406 15.29 -10.60 45.07
C LEU A 406 15.03 -11.70 46.10
N VAL A 407 14.81 -12.95 45.69
CA VAL A 407 14.62 -14.08 46.62
C VAL A 407 15.90 -14.40 47.38
N VAL A 408 17.06 -14.38 46.70
CA VAL A 408 18.37 -14.57 47.35
C VAL A 408 18.70 -13.41 48.30
N GLY A 409 18.43 -12.17 47.88
CA GLY A 409 18.58 -10.98 48.73
C GLY A 409 17.71 -11.04 49.98
N LEU A 410 16.44 -11.44 49.84
CA LEU A 410 15.53 -11.61 50.98
C LEU A 410 16.00 -12.74 51.91
N GLY A 411 16.47 -13.85 51.34
CA GLY A 411 17.02 -14.99 52.10
C GLY A 411 18.24 -14.60 52.94
N VAL A 412 19.20 -13.88 52.34
CA VAL A 412 20.39 -13.40 53.04
C VAL A 412 20.04 -12.38 54.12
N TRP A 413 19.14 -11.43 53.83
CA TRP A 413 18.70 -10.44 54.82
C TRP A 413 18.03 -11.10 56.03
N THR A 414 17.19 -12.11 55.81
CA THR A 414 16.49 -12.82 56.89
C THR A 414 17.45 -13.60 57.80
N VAL A 415 18.49 -14.20 57.23
CA VAL A 415 19.54 -14.91 58.00
C VAL A 415 20.41 -13.94 58.80
N VAL A 416 20.77 -12.80 58.23
CA VAL A 416 21.55 -11.75 58.93
C VAL A 416 20.74 -11.09 60.04
N ALA A 417 19.44 -10.84 59.82
CA ALA A 417 18.55 -10.29 60.84
C ALA A 417 18.38 -11.27 62.03
N ARG A 418 18.24 -12.58 61.77
CA ARG A 418 18.16 -13.60 62.83
C ARG A 418 19.47 -13.76 63.62
N ARG A 419 20.64 -13.60 62.97
CA ARG A 419 21.93 -13.64 63.65
C ARG A 419 22.24 -12.40 64.50
N ARG A 420 21.63 -11.25 64.21
CA ARG A 420 21.75 -10.03 65.03
C ARG A 420 20.72 -9.95 66.16
N GLY A 421 19.62 -10.70 66.07
CA GLY A 421 18.66 -10.86 67.17
C GLY A 421 19.10 -11.84 68.27
N ALA A 422 20.05 -12.74 68.00
CA ALA A 422 20.56 -13.73 68.96
C ALA A 422 21.78 -13.27 69.79
N GLY A 423 22.14 -11.98 69.72
CA GLY A 423 23.24 -11.37 70.48
C GLY A 423 22.80 -10.47 71.64
N LEU A 424 21.49 -10.40 71.96
CA LEU A 424 20.95 -9.56 73.03
C LEU A 424 19.87 -10.28 73.84
N THR A 425 20.24 -11.43 74.40
CA THR A 425 19.74 -11.96 75.69
C THR A 425 20.86 -12.80 76.26
N GLY A 426 21.27 -12.49 77.49
CA GLY A 426 22.17 -13.34 78.27
C GLY A 426 21.54 -14.64 78.73
#